data_AF-A0A4Y9Y1V9-F1
#
_entry.id   AF-A0A4Y9Y1V9-F1
#
_cell.length_a   1.000
_cell.length_b   1.000
_cell.length_c   1.000
_cell.angle_alpha   90.00
_cell.angle_beta   90.00
_cell.angle_gamma   90.00
#
_symmetry.space_group_name_H-M   'P 1'
#
loop_
_entity.id
_entity.type
_entity.pdbx_description
1 polymer ?
#
loop_
_entity_poly.entity_id
_entity_poly.type
_entity_poly.pdbx_seq_one_letter_code
_entity_poly.pdbx_strand_id
1 'polypeptide(L)'
;PGEIPSASSAIAEYSIPTIRAAMQEVYTLGTVLFPDSEDGPGLDPEVVENTLRNTARLHANPNATHRASTLVDVESGRPTEVEVILGELVRMGQARGVPMPRIETLYALLLIVQNQLLRQSTEKKPSL
;
A
#
# COMPACT_ATOMS: atom_id res chain seq x y z
N PRO A 1 -9.52 -5.99 21.36
CA PRO A 1 -8.49 -5.80 20.30
C PRO A 1 -7.15 -5.41 20.93
N GLY A 2 -6.12 -6.26 20.79
CA GLY A 2 -4.80 -6.01 21.39
C GLY A 2 -3.99 -4.96 20.63
N GLU A 3 -3.05 -4.32 21.32
CA GLU A 3 -2.13 -3.33 20.78
C GLU A 3 -1.31 -3.89 19.60
N ILE A 4 -1.04 -3.05 18.59
CA ILE A 4 -0.21 -3.44 17.43
C ILE A 4 1.25 -3.22 17.81
N PRO A 5 2.11 -4.27 17.76
CA PRO A 5 3.53 -4.12 18.06
C PRO A 5 4.16 -3.03 17.21
N SER A 6 5.03 -2.23 17.82
CA SER A 6 5.74 -1.14 17.15
C SER A 6 7.22 -1.15 17.54
N ALA A 7 8.07 -0.64 16.66
CA ALA A 7 9.51 -0.53 16.93
C ALA A 7 9.86 0.70 17.80
N SER A 8 8.95 1.67 17.92
CA SER A 8 9.12 2.86 18.75
C SER A 8 7.78 3.54 19.06
N SER A 9 7.74 4.37 20.11
CA SER A 9 6.56 5.16 20.47
C SER A 9 6.11 6.10 19.34
N ALA A 10 7.05 6.73 18.63
CA ALA A 10 6.73 7.59 17.50
C ALA A 10 6.06 6.82 16.34
N ILE A 11 6.49 5.58 16.07
CA ILE A 11 5.84 4.72 15.07
C ILE A 11 4.42 4.35 15.51
N ALA A 12 4.24 4.02 16.80
CA ALA A 12 2.92 3.72 17.36
C ALA A 12 1.97 4.93 17.27
N GLU A 13 2.48 6.12 17.56
CA GLU A 13 1.70 7.36 17.64
C GLU A 13 1.33 7.92 16.25
N TYR A 14 2.26 7.92 15.30
CA TYR A 14 2.08 8.62 14.02
C TYR A 14 1.94 7.67 12.82
N SER A 15 2.77 6.64 12.74
CA SER A 15 2.84 5.79 11.54
C SER A 15 1.72 4.76 11.48
N ILE A 16 1.49 4.00 12.57
CA ILE A 16 0.48 2.94 12.58
C ILE A 16 -0.94 3.50 12.32
N PRO A 17 -1.38 4.60 12.96
CA PRO A 17 -2.70 5.18 12.68
C PRO A 17 -2.83 5.69 11.23
N THR A 18 -1.75 6.27 10.68
CA THR A 18 -1.73 6.74 9.29
C THR A 18 -1.87 5.58 8.30
N ILE A 19 -1.12 4.50 8.50
CA ILE A 19 -1.21 3.28 7.67
C ILE A 19 -2.60 2.66 7.80
N ARG A 20 -3.14 2.54 9.03
CA ARG A 20 -4.50 2.05 9.26
C ARG A 20 -5.52 2.86 8.48
N ALA A 21 -5.44 4.18 8.54
CA ALA A 21 -6.39 5.04 7.83
C ALA A 21 -6.27 4.91 6.31
N ALA A 22 -5.06 4.74 5.76
CA ALA A 22 -4.85 4.46 4.34
C ALA A 22 -5.45 3.10 3.94
N MET A 23 -5.28 2.06 4.76
CA MET A 23 -5.89 0.75 4.53
C MET A 23 -7.41 0.79 4.67
N GLN A 24 -7.94 1.66 5.54
CA GLN A 24 -9.37 1.88 5.69
C GLN A 24 -10.00 2.51 4.44
N GLU A 25 -9.28 3.42 3.75
CA GLU A 25 -9.72 3.94 2.44
C GLU A 25 -9.86 2.81 1.42
N VAL A 26 -8.87 1.90 1.34
CA VAL A 26 -8.91 0.73 0.46
C VAL A 26 -10.06 -0.21 0.83
N TYR A 27 -10.29 -0.45 2.12
CA TYR A 27 -11.43 -1.24 2.59
C TYR A 27 -12.76 -0.61 2.17
N THR A 28 -12.93 0.71 2.36
CA THR A 28 -14.15 1.42 1.97
C THR A 28 -14.39 1.35 0.46
N LEU A 29 -13.35 1.47 -0.36
CA LEU A 29 -13.49 1.23 -1.80
C LEU A 29 -13.90 -0.23 -2.07
N GLY A 30 -13.28 -1.17 -1.36
CA GLY A 30 -13.56 -2.58 -1.46
C GLY A 30 -15.02 -2.95 -1.15
N THR A 31 -15.64 -2.36 -0.12
CA THR A 31 -17.06 -2.61 0.20
C THR A 31 -18.02 -2.04 -0.83
N VAL A 32 -17.63 -0.99 -1.56
CA VAL A 32 -18.40 -0.45 -2.69
C VAL A 32 -18.27 -1.33 -3.93
N LEU A 33 -17.09 -1.91 -4.17
CA LEU A 33 -16.83 -2.79 -5.32
C LEU A 33 -17.37 -4.21 -5.12
N PHE A 34 -17.31 -4.71 -3.89
CA PHE A 34 -17.67 -6.07 -3.48
C PHE A 34 -18.61 -6.02 -2.27
N PRO A 35 -19.85 -5.54 -2.44
CA PRO A 35 -20.83 -5.49 -1.35
C PRO A 35 -21.25 -6.90 -0.95
N ASP A 36 -21.76 -7.02 0.28
CA ASP A 36 -22.47 -8.22 0.73
C ASP A 36 -23.60 -8.54 -0.25
N SER A 37 -23.71 -9.82 -0.64
CA SER A 37 -24.72 -10.27 -1.59
C SER A 37 -25.19 -11.69 -1.25
N GLU A 38 -26.22 -12.16 -1.95
CA GLU A 38 -26.69 -13.54 -1.83
C GLU A 38 -25.61 -14.56 -2.26
N ASP A 39 -24.69 -14.16 -3.15
CA ASP A 39 -23.60 -15.00 -3.66
C ASP A 39 -22.41 -15.12 -2.70
N GLY A 40 -22.39 -14.32 -1.62
CA GLY A 40 -21.36 -14.42 -0.58
C GLY A 40 -21.23 -13.16 0.28
N PRO A 41 -20.57 -13.30 1.45
CA PRO A 41 -20.22 -12.15 2.26
C PRO A 41 -19.23 -11.27 1.48
N GLY A 42 -19.31 -9.97 1.67
CA GLY A 42 -18.33 -9.00 1.20
C GLY A 42 -17.04 -9.11 2.00
N LEU A 43 -16.32 -8.01 2.11
CA LEU A 43 -15.03 -8.00 2.78
C LEU A 43 -15.15 -8.23 4.29
N ASP A 44 -14.22 -9.01 4.84
CA ASP A 44 -14.09 -9.20 6.29
C ASP A 44 -13.88 -7.84 6.99
N PRO A 45 -14.76 -7.43 7.91
CA PRO A 45 -14.62 -6.15 8.62
C PRO A 45 -13.35 -6.05 9.47
N GLU A 46 -12.71 -7.17 9.81
CA GLU A 46 -11.45 -7.18 10.54
C GLU A 46 -10.21 -7.18 9.64
N VAL A 47 -10.35 -7.22 8.31
CA VAL A 47 -9.22 -7.41 7.38
C VAL A 47 -8.10 -6.38 7.56
N VAL A 48 -8.45 -5.12 7.87
CA VAL A 48 -7.47 -4.05 8.10
C VAL A 48 -6.67 -4.34 9.37
N GLU A 49 -7.36 -4.59 10.49
CA GLU A 49 -6.71 -4.84 11.78
C GLU A 49 -5.92 -6.16 11.78
N ASN A 50 -6.46 -7.19 11.13
CA ASN A 50 -5.80 -8.48 10.98
C ASN A 50 -4.54 -8.36 10.13
N THR A 51 -4.59 -7.60 9.03
CA THR A 51 -3.41 -7.36 8.19
C THR A 51 -2.34 -6.58 8.94
N LEU A 52 -2.69 -5.48 9.63
CA LEU A 52 -1.73 -4.72 10.44
C LEU A 52 -1.09 -5.59 11.53
N ARG A 53 -1.89 -6.38 12.24
CA ARG A 53 -1.42 -7.26 13.32
C ARG A 53 -0.50 -8.36 12.80
N ASN A 54 -0.89 -9.01 11.70
CA ASN A 54 -0.12 -10.09 11.10
C ASN A 54 1.20 -9.58 10.55
N THR A 55 1.20 -8.46 9.83
CA THR A 55 2.42 -7.83 9.33
C THR A 55 3.33 -7.37 10.47
N ALA A 56 2.78 -6.73 11.52
CA ALA A 56 3.57 -6.33 12.68
C ALA A 56 4.22 -7.55 13.38
N ARG A 57 3.49 -8.66 13.54
CA ARG A 57 4.03 -9.90 14.13
C ARG A 57 5.13 -10.53 13.27
N LEU A 58 4.94 -10.55 11.94
CA LEU A 58 5.97 -11.03 11.02
C LEU A 58 7.26 -10.23 11.18
N HIS A 59 7.18 -8.91 11.27
CA HIS A 59 8.34 -8.03 11.37
C HIS A 59 8.89 -7.82 12.79
N ALA A 60 8.15 -8.22 13.84
CA ALA A 60 8.66 -8.27 15.21
C ALA A 60 9.64 -9.44 15.44
N ASN A 61 9.64 -10.44 14.55
CA ASN A 61 10.61 -11.52 14.59
C ASN A 61 11.98 -11.01 14.08
N PRO A 62 13.07 -11.09 14.88
CA PRO A 62 14.40 -10.62 14.46
C PRO A 62 14.97 -11.39 13.26
N ASN A 63 14.44 -12.59 12.96
CA ASN A 63 14.83 -13.39 11.80
C ASN A 63 13.98 -13.09 10.56
N ALA A 64 13.08 -12.12 10.61
CA ALA A 64 12.25 -11.75 9.48
C ALA A 64 13.10 -11.06 8.40
N THR A 65 13.18 -11.69 7.23
CA THR A 65 13.92 -11.18 6.07
C THR A 65 13.01 -10.68 4.96
N HIS A 66 11.70 -10.63 5.20
CA HIS A 66 10.72 -10.21 4.19
C HIS A 66 10.94 -8.75 3.81
N ARG A 67 10.92 -8.48 2.50
CA ARG A 67 11.06 -7.14 1.91
C ARG A 67 9.95 -6.94 0.90
N ALA A 68 9.30 -5.78 0.90
CA ALA A 68 8.28 -5.45 -0.08
C ALA A 68 8.90 -5.41 -1.50
N SER A 69 8.21 -5.98 -2.50
CA SER A 69 8.70 -6.03 -3.89
C SER A 69 9.03 -4.64 -4.44
N THR A 70 8.16 -3.65 -4.21
CA THR A 70 8.40 -2.26 -4.61
C THR A 70 9.71 -1.69 -4.05
N LEU A 71 10.06 -2.02 -2.79
CA LEU A 71 11.34 -1.59 -2.21
C LEU A 71 12.52 -2.25 -2.94
N VAL A 72 12.40 -3.55 -3.25
CA VAL A 72 13.43 -4.29 -3.99
C VAL A 72 13.60 -3.72 -5.41
N ASP A 73 12.53 -3.31 -6.08
CA ASP A 73 12.61 -2.65 -7.40
C ASP A 73 13.31 -1.29 -7.33
N VAL A 74 12.95 -0.46 -6.35
CA VAL A 74 13.59 0.85 -6.14
C VAL A 74 15.09 0.70 -5.92
N GLU A 75 15.52 -0.21 -5.03
CA GLU A 75 16.94 -0.44 -4.77
C GLU A 75 17.69 -1.04 -5.96
N SER A 76 17.00 -1.82 -6.78
CA SER A 76 17.57 -2.41 -7.99
C SER A 76 17.56 -1.45 -9.18
N GLY A 77 17.02 -0.23 -9.03
CA GLY A 77 16.88 0.72 -10.12
C GLY A 77 15.89 0.29 -11.21
N ARG A 78 14.93 -0.59 -10.87
CA ARG A 78 13.92 -1.10 -11.81
C ARG A 78 12.64 -0.28 -11.74
N PRO A 79 11.86 -0.17 -12.84
CA PRO A 79 10.50 0.34 -12.78
C PRO A 79 9.66 -0.43 -11.76
N THR A 80 8.83 0.28 -11.02
CA THR A 80 7.87 -0.25 -10.04
C THR A 80 6.48 -0.44 -10.65
N GLU A 81 5.62 -1.17 -9.94
CA GLU A 81 4.21 -1.42 -10.29
C GLU A 81 3.25 -0.33 -9.77
N VAL A 82 3.75 0.86 -9.41
CA VAL A 82 2.96 1.93 -8.76
C VAL A 82 1.69 2.30 -9.54
N GLU A 83 1.75 2.31 -10.87
CA GLU A 83 0.61 2.63 -11.74
C GLU A 83 -0.53 1.62 -11.63
N VAL A 84 -0.19 0.35 -11.45
CA VAL A 84 -1.16 -0.76 -11.42
C VAL A 84 -1.70 -0.97 -10.01
N ILE A 85 -0.87 -0.76 -8.98
CA ILE A 85 -1.29 -0.96 -7.59
C ILE A 85 -2.00 0.28 -7.06
N LEU A 86 -1.29 1.40 -6.89
CA LEU A 86 -1.86 2.60 -6.27
C LEU A 86 -2.61 3.47 -7.27
N GLY A 87 -2.08 3.60 -8.50
CA GLY A 87 -2.75 4.36 -9.55
C GLY A 87 -4.14 3.82 -9.85
N GLU A 88 -4.32 2.50 -9.82
CA GLU A 88 -5.63 1.88 -10.05
C GLU A 88 -6.60 2.12 -8.89
N LEU A 89 -6.13 2.06 -7.64
CA LEU A 89 -6.95 2.40 -6.48
C LEU A 89 -7.46 3.85 -6.54
N VAL A 90 -6.60 4.80 -6.96
CA VAL A 90 -6.99 6.21 -7.13
C VAL A 90 -8.07 6.34 -8.21
N ARG A 91 -7.87 5.73 -9.38
CA ARG A 91 -8.85 5.79 -10.49
C ARG A 91 -10.18 5.14 -10.12
N MET A 92 -10.16 3.97 -9.48
CA MET A 92 -11.36 3.29 -9.00
C MET A 92 -12.08 4.10 -7.93
N GLY A 93 -11.35 4.67 -6.96
CA GLY A 93 -11.90 5.55 -5.93
C GLY A 93 -12.62 6.74 -6.54
N GLN A 94 -11.97 7.45 -7.46
CA GLN A 94 -12.56 8.56 -8.19
C GLN A 94 -13.83 8.14 -8.97
N ALA A 95 -13.76 7.04 -9.72
CA ALA A 95 -14.89 6.54 -10.52
C ALA A 95 -16.10 6.13 -9.66
N ARG A 96 -15.87 5.73 -8.40
CA ARG A 96 -16.91 5.32 -7.45
C ARG A 96 -17.28 6.41 -6.42
N GLY A 97 -16.68 7.59 -6.50
CA GLY A 97 -16.91 8.67 -5.55
C GLY A 97 -16.42 8.37 -4.12
N VAL A 98 -15.44 7.47 -3.98
CA VAL A 98 -14.81 7.12 -2.70
C VAL A 98 -13.53 7.95 -2.53
N PRO A 99 -13.44 8.82 -1.49
CA PRO A 99 -12.23 9.60 -1.24
C PRO A 99 -11.05 8.72 -0.83
N MET A 100 -9.90 8.94 -1.47
CA MET A 100 -8.67 8.15 -1.27
C MET A 100 -7.45 9.04 -0.90
N PRO A 101 -7.57 10.07 -0.02
CA PRO A 101 -6.55 11.12 0.09
C PRO A 101 -5.15 10.61 0.50
N ARG A 102 -5.08 9.55 1.32
CA ARG A 102 -3.78 8.99 1.73
C ARG A 102 -3.18 8.14 0.61
N ILE A 103 -4.01 7.34 -0.06
CA ILE A 103 -3.56 6.56 -1.23
C ILE A 103 -3.15 7.48 -2.38
N GLU A 104 -3.87 8.58 -2.63
CA GLU A 104 -3.50 9.64 -3.58
C GLU A 104 -2.15 10.26 -3.24
N THR A 105 -1.91 10.57 -1.95
CA THR A 105 -0.64 11.11 -1.49
C THR A 105 0.51 10.11 -1.73
N LEU A 106 0.33 8.84 -1.36
CA LEU A 106 1.32 7.79 -1.58
C LEU A 106 1.61 7.58 -3.07
N TYR A 107 0.56 7.59 -3.90
CA TYR A 107 0.67 7.50 -5.35
C TYR A 107 1.49 8.66 -5.94
N ALA A 108 1.17 9.90 -5.56
CA ALA A 108 1.85 11.09 -6.03
C ALA A 108 3.36 11.09 -5.68
N LEU A 109 3.71 10.66 -4.47
CA LEU A 109 5.11 10.54 -4.06
C LEU A 109 5.85 9.44 -4.84
N LEU A 110 5.23 8.27 -5.01
CA LEU A 110 5.85 7.16 -5.72
C LEU A 110 5.94 7.38 -7.24
N LEU A 111 5.07 8.20 -7.83
CA LEU A 111 5.22 8.67 -9.22
C LEU A 111 6.55 9.40 -9.46
N ILE A 112 6.99 10.21 -8.49
CA ILE A 112 8.28 10.91 -8.58
C ILE A 112 9.42 9.89 -8.63
N VAL A 113 9.39 8.91 -7.74
CA VAL A 113 10.38 7.82 -7.68
C VAL A 113 10.37 7.01 -8.98
N GLN A 114 9.19 6.62 -9.46
CA GLN A 114 9.01 5.89 -10.72
C GLN A 114 9.62 6.64 -11.91
N ASN A 115 9.35 7.94 -12.04
CA ASN A 115 9.88 8.76 -13.13
C ASN A 115 11.42 8.83 -13.08
N GLN A 116 12.03 8.89 -11.89
CA GLN A 116 13.49 8.83 -11.75
C GLN A 116 14.05 7.48 -12.23
N LEU A 117 13.41 6.37 -11.86
CA LEU A 117 13.82 5.01 -12.25
C LEU A 117 13.71 4.77 -13.76
N LEU A 118 12.64 5.28 -14.39
CA LEU A 118 12.43 5.19 -15.84
C LEU A 118 13.46 5.97 -16.65
N ARG A 119 13.85 7.17 -16.18
CA ARG A 119 14.90 7.97 -16.83
C ARG A 119 16.25 7.27 -16.80
N GLN A 120 16.65 6.76 -15.64
CA GLN A 120 17.91 6.00 -15.50
C GLN A 120 17.93 4.74 -16.38
N SER A 121 16.80 4.06 -16.50
CA SER A 121 16.67 2.87 -17.36
C SER A 121 16.82 3.20 -18.85
N THR A 122 16.35 4.38 -19.26
CA THR A 122 16.44 4.87 -20.65
C THR A 122 17.86 5.30 -20.99
N GLU A 123 18.54 6.00 -20.09
CA GLU A 123 19.94 6.43 -20.25
C GLU A 123 20.92 5.26 -20.30
N LYS A 124 20.62 4.15 -19.59
CA LYS A 124 21.46 2.94 -19.55
C LYS A 124 21.32 2.03 -20.77
N LYS A 125 20.30 2.20 -21.62
CA LYS A 125 20.24 1.52 -22.92
C LYS A 125 21.03 2.37 -23.93
N PRO A 126 22.25 1.98 -24.35
CA PRO A 126 22.90 2.67 -25.45
C PRO A 126 22.01 2.51 -26.68
N SER A 127 21.84 3.59 -27.44
CA SER A 127 21.27 3.53 -28.79
C SER A 127 22.02 2.46 -29.59
N LEU A 128 21.30 1.40 -29.97
CA LEU A 128 21.77 0.41 -30.95
C LEU A 128 21.99 1.09 -32.32
#